data_AF-S1RSB7-F1
#
_entry.id   AF-S1RSB7-F1
#
_cell.length_a   1.000
_cell.length_b   1.000
_cell.length_c   1.000
_cell.angle_alpha   90.00
_cell.angle_beta   90.00
_cell.angle_gamma   90.00
#
_symmetry.space_group_name_H-M   'P 1'
#
loop_
_entity.id
_entity.type
_entity.pdbx_description
1 polymer ?
#
loop_
_entity_poly.entity_id
_entity_poly.type
_entity_poly.pdbx_seq_one_letter_code
_entity_poly.pdbx_strand_id
1 'polypeptide(L)'
;MNKDRFYYISNLDINLPEISDDEQKLFESYVEMTRFFIELSELYKIFKANYSLLLENFTININDTVIYKLKTLKEDELFTLINTFTINLISSGKSLSDSVDIYLKTILGKELFDTFRSRVSSPIYDKNFSYKFLLQLRNYSQHGHIPIEINEINKAGFNLDDILNKPHFKKNGSVEKEMIEIREKILSNFGHTPHISYVYTIADFIYCTIKIYYEFLLFIKDDLKINYNEIKEKLLKRPELTNQEGIVYYNFDGNFFHAFNATDNVLSLFTEIKKIVRADLTKEETELKEIKKYLIKQDIQ
;
A
#
# COMPACT_ATOMS: atom_id res chain seq x y z
N MET A 1 21.78 -1.42 1.10
CA MET A 1 20.48 -0.71 1.09
C MET A 1 20.73 0.57 0.31
N ASN A 2 20.37 0.55 -0.98
CA ASN A 2 20.63 1.58 -1.98
C ASN A 2 19.81 2.83 -1.65
N LYS A 3 20.32 3.62 -0.72
CA LYS A 3 19.95 5.03 -0.61
C LYS A 3 20.94 5.78 -1.48
N ASP A 4 20.46 6.77 -2.24
CA ASP A 4 21.35 7.84 -2.73
C ASP A 4 22.22 8.28 -1.56
N ARG A 5 23.53 8.14 -1.72
CA ARG A 5 24.48 8.56 -0.70
C ARG A 5 25.03 9.90 -1.12
N PHE A 6 24.72 10.92 -0.34
CA PHE A 6 25.30 12.25 -0.48
C PHE A 6 26.61 12.30 0.28
N TYR A 7 27.69 12.64 -0.42
CA TYR A 7 29.00 12.85 0.18
C TYR A 7 29.36 14.34 0.14
N TYR A 8 29.76 14.90 1.29
CA TYR A 8 30.15 16.31 1.42
C TYR A 8 31.51 16.59 0.77
N ILE A 9 31.62 17.75 0.10
CA ILE A 9 32.80 18.21 -0.64
C ILE A 9 34.07 18.39 0.21
N SER A 10 33.98 18.48 1.54
CA SER A 10 35.18 18.81 2.33
C SER A 10 36.26 17.72 2.33
N ASN A 11 35.98 16.50 1.86
CA ASN A 11 36.86 15.33 2.04
C ASN A 11 37.21 14.54 0.76
N LEU A 12 36.78 14.95 -0.44
CA LEU A 12 37.01 14.17 -1.66
C LEU A 12 37.99 14.87 -2.61
N ASP A 13 39.28 14.76 -2.28
CA ASP A 13 40.39 15.03 -3.22
C ASP A 13 40.53 13.81 -4.16
N ILE A 14 39.45 13.47 -4.87
CA ILE A 14 39.36 12.26 -5.71
C ILE A 14 39.39 12.66 -7.18
N ASN A 15 40.36 12.11 -7.91
CA ASN A 15 40.36 12.09 -9.36
C ASN A 15 39.29 11.10 -9.84
N LEU A 16 38.07 11.59 -10.05
CA LEU A 16 36.95 10.78 -10.52
C LEU A 16 37.11 10.47 -12.01
N PRO A 17 36.83 9.23 -12.43
CA PRO A 17 36.84 8.88 -13.85
C PRO A 17 35.77 9.66 -14.61
N GLU A 18 36.07 10.05 -15.84
CA GLU A 18 35.09 10.70 -16.70
C GLU A 18 33.94 9.76 -17.05
N ILE A 19 32.72 10.28 -16.89
CA ILE A 19 31.48 9.64 -17.26
C ILE A 19 30.89 10.33 -18.50
N SER A 20 30.34 9.55 -19.43
CA SER A 20 29.63 10.09 -20.59
C SER A 20 28.19 10.48 -20.25
N ASP A 21 27.56 11.32 -21.08
CA ASP A 21 26.14 11.67 -20.92
C ASP A 21 25.21 10.45 -20.89
N ASP A 22 25.53 9.42 -21.70
CA ASP A 22 24.75 8.17 -21.73
C ASP A 22 24.93 7.35 -20.46
N GLU A 23 26.14 7.36 -19.88
CA GLU A 23 26.42 6.74 -18.58
C GLU A 23 25.70 7.46 -17.45
N GLN A 24 25.73 8.79 -17.46
CA GLN A 24 25.04 9.59 -16.47
C GLN A 24 23.53 9.29 -16.48
N LYS A 25 22.88 9.30 -17.65
CA LYS A 25 21.45 8.96 -17.78
C LYS A 25 21.15 7.54 -17.30
N LEU A 26 22.01 6.58 -17.64
CA LEU A 26 21.87 5.20 -17.20
C LEU A 26 21.94 5.09 -15.66
N PHE A 27 22.92 5.76 -15.05
CA PHE A 27 23.10 5.78 -13.59
C PHE A 27 21.96 6.49 -12.87
N GLU A 28 21.54 7.65 -13.35
CA GLU A 28 20.38 8.39 -12.82
C GLU A 28 19.10 7.54 -12.88
N SER A 29 18.85 6.89 -14.02
CA SER A 29 17.68 6.03 -14.18
C SER A 29 17.71 4.83 -13.22
N TYR A 30 18.87 4.21 -13.02
CA TYR A 30 19.02 3.09 -12.09
C TYR A 30 18.82 3.50 -10.64
N VAL A 31 19.44 4.61 -10.24
CA VAL A 31 19.30 5.11 -8.87
C VAL A 31 17.85 5.48 -8.59
N GLU A 32 17.19 6.20 -9.49
CA GLU A 32 15.79 6.58 -9.32
C GLU A 32 14.87 5.36 -9.22
N MET A 33 15.02 4.39 -10.14
CA MET A 33 14.22 3.16 -10.14
C MET A 33 14.42 2.37 -8.84
N THR A 34 15.67 2.18 -8.41
CA THR A 34 15.98 1.40 -7.21
C THR A 34 15.57 2.11 -5.92
N ARG A 35 15.78 3.43 -5.84
CA ARG A 35 15.35 4.25 -4.69
C ARG A 35 13.84 4.18 -4.51
N PHE A 36 13.08 4.44 -5.57
CA PHE A 36 11.62 4.43 -5.48
C PHE A 36 11.09 3.01 -5.20
N PHE A 37 11.69 1.97 -5.77
CA PHE A 37 11.35 0.59 -5.42
C PHE A 37 11.55 0.30 -3.92
N ILE A 38 12.66 0.77 -3.33
CA ILE A 38 12.94 0.62 -1.90
C ILE A 38 11.92 1.40 -1.06
N GLU A 39 11.62 2.65 -1.41
CA GLU A 39 10.61 3.46 -0.73
C GLU A 39 9.23 2.80 -0.74
N LEU A 40 8.82 2.22 -1.87
CA LEU A 40 7.60 1.44 -1.98
C LEU A 40 7.60 0.21 -1.05
N SER A 41 8.74 -0.47 -0.92
CA SER A 41 8.88 -1.58 0.01
C SER A 41 8.74 -1.17 1.47
N GLU A 42 9.20 0.03 1.83
CA GLU A 42 9.02 0.60 3.17
C GLU A 42 7.56 1.00 3.41
N LEU A 43 6.88 1.58 2.40
CA LEU A 43 5.44 1.85 2.49
C LEU A 43 4.61 0.58 2.70
N TYR A 44 4.99 -0.54 2.06
CA TYR A 44 4.35 -1.82 2.32
C TYR A 44 4.55 -2.29 3.77
N LYS A 45 5.76 -2.12 4.32
CA LYS A 45 6.03 -2.43 5.74
C LYS A 45 5.22 -1.54 6.68
N ILE A 46 5.06 -0.25 6.37
CA ILE A 46 4.22 0.67 7.15
C ILE A 46 2.75 0.23 7.12
N PHE A 47 2.23 -0.15 5.95
CA PHE A 47 0.88 -0.70 5.83
C PHE A 47 0.71 -1.96 6.68
N LYS A 48 1.65 -2.91 6.59
CA LYS A 48 1.65 -4.14 7.41
C LYS A 48 1.76 -3.83 8.90
N ALA A 49 2.55 -2.85 9.31
CA ALA A 49 2.68 -2.44 10.71
C ALA A 49 1.35 -1.89 11.24
N ASN A 50 0.64 -1.05 10.47
CA ASN A 50 -0.69 -0.56 10.87
C ASN A 50 -1.71 -1.70 10.99
N TYR A 51 -1.63 -2.70 10.09
CA TYR A 51 -2.47 -3.89 10.20
C TYR A 51 -2.14 -4.71 11.45
N SER A 52 -0.86 -4.97 11.72
CA SER A 52 -0.42 -5.66 12.94
C SER A 52 -0.87 -4.92 14.19
N LEU A 53 -0.73 -3.59 14.24
CA LEU A 53 -1.19 -2.79 15.38
C LEU A 53 -2.68 -2.98 15.66
N LEU A 54 -3.53 -3.01 14.62
CA LEU A 54 -4.95 -3.31 14.78
C LEU A 54 -5.15 -4.70 15.42
N LEU A 55 -4.50 -5.74 14.88
CA LEU A 55 -4.66 -7.11 15.35
C LEU A 55 -3.99 -7.41 16.69
N GLU A 56 -2.93 -6.71 17.06
CA GLU A 56 -2.25 -6.86 18.35
C GLU A 56 -3.07 -6.24 19.48
N ASN A 57 -3.81 -5.18 19.18
CA ASN A 57 -4.64 -4.47 20.17
C ASN A 57 -6.08 -5.00 20.25
N PHE A 58 -6.61 -5.61 19.18
CA PHE A 58 -7.99 -6.08 19.14
C PHE A 58 -8.10 -7.57 18.82
N THR A 59 -9.08 -8.22 19.45
CA THR A 59 -9.70 -9.44 18.93
C THR A 59 -10.91 -9.01 18.12
N ILE A 60 -10.87 -9.24 16.81
CA ILE A 60 -11.97 -8.94 15.89
C ILE A 60 -12.59 -10.27 15.48
N ASN A 61 -13.83 -10.51 15.87
CA ASN A 61 -14.53 -11.76 15.57
C ASN A 61 -15.28 -11.66 14.24
N ILE A 62 -15.55 -12.81 13.63
CA ILE A 62 -16.24 -12.89 12.32
C ILE A 62 -17.69 -12.34 12.39
N ASN A 63 -18.29 -12.28 13.58
CA ASN A 63 -19.62 -11.70 13.81
C ASN A 63 -19.58 -10.19 14.09
N ASP A 64 -18.48 -9.52 13.77
CA ASP A 64 -18.18 -8.10 13.98
C ASP A 64 -17.96 -7.65 15.43
N THR A 65 -18.02 -8.56 16.42
CA THR A 65 -17.70 -8.20 17.80
C THR A 65 -16.21 -7.89 17.96
N VAL A 66 -15.90 -6.71 18.48
CA VAL A 66 -14.53 -6.25 18.75
C VAL A 66 -14.26 -6.22 20.26
N ILE A 67 -13.10 -6.74 20.66
CA ILE A 67 -12.66 -6.76 22.06
C ILE A 67 -11.23 -6.20 22.12
N TYR A 68 -11.02 -5.18 22.94
CA TYR A 68 -9.67 -4.67 23.20
C TYR A 68 -8.90 -5.60 24.13
N LYS A 69 -7.66 -5.92 23.77
CA LYS A 69 -6.85 -6.95 24.44
C LYS A 69 -6.16 -6.47 25.72
N LEU A 70 -5.88 -5.17 25.84
CA LEU A 70 -5.01 -4.63 26.88
C LEU A 70 -5.80 -3.73 27.85
N LYS A 71 -6.33 -4.30 28.95
CA LYS A 71 -7.08 -3.63 30.05
C LYS A 71 -8.60 -3.53 29.85
N THR A 72 -9.29 -3.30 30.98
CA THR A 72 -10.65 -2.75 31.03
C THR A 72 -10.62 -1.32 30.47
N LEU A 73 -11.23 -1.11 29.30
CA LEU A 73 -11.45 0.21 28.74
C LEU A 73 -12.74 0.83 29.29
N LYS A 74 -12.82 2.15 29.26
CA LYS A 74 -14.12 2.82 29.22
C LYS A 74 -14.73 2.70 27.81
N GLU A 75 -16.05 2.75 27.68
CA GLU A 75 -16.75 2.51 26.41
C GLU A 75 -16.37 3.50 25.30
N ASP A 76 -16.14 4.77 25.67
CA ASP A 76 -15.67 5.86 24.78
C ASP A 76 -14.25 5.63 24.24
N GLU A 77 -13.40 4.93 25.00
CA GLU A 77 -12.04 4.59 24.58
C GLU A 77 -12.04 3.52 23.49
N LEU A 78 -12.96 2.54 23.53
CA LEU A 78 -13.05 1.48 22.51
C LEU A 78 -13.39 2.07 21.14
N PHE A 79 -14.42 2.92 21.09
CA PHE A 79 -14.84 3.64 19.88
C PHE A 79 -13.71 4.48 19.29
N THR A 80 -12.97 5.21 20.14
CA THR A 80 -11.87 6.07 19.71
C THR A 80 -10.70 5.25 19.15
N LEU A 81 -10.32 4.17 19.85
CA LEU A 81 -9.19 3.35 19.46
C LEU A 81 -9.46 2.60 18.16
N ILE A 82 -10.62 1.94 18.01
CA ILE A 82 -10.90 1.20 16.76
C ILE A 82 -10.83 2.13 15.55
N ASN A 83 -11.44 3.31 15.64
CA ASN A 83 -11.40 4.30 14.56
C ASN A 83 -9.97 4.78 14.29
N THR A 84 -9.16 5.02 15.32
CA THR A 84 -7.76 5.42 15.16
C THR A 84 -6.96 4.38 14.36
N PHE A 85 -7.01 3.12 14.76
CA PHE A 85 -6.25 2.06 14.07
C PHE A 85 -6.78 1.81 12.65
N THR A 86 -8.09 1.81 12.45
CA THR A 86 -8.68 1.62 11.12
C THR A 86 -8.37 2.77 10.18
N ILE A 87 -8.47 4.02 10.62
CA ILE A 87 -8.16 5.19 9.77
C ILE A 87 -6.69 5.17 9.35
N ASN A 88 -5.78 4.81 10.26
CA ASN A 88 -4.36 4.67 9.96
C ASN A 88 -4.07 3.52 8.98
N LEU A 89 -4.75 2.38 9.15
CA LEU A 89 -4.67 1.25 8.23
C LEU A 89 -5.14 1.63 6.81
N ILE A 90 -6.31 2.26 6.69
CA ILE A 90 -6.85 2.69 5.40
C ILE A 90 -5.90 3.71 4.75
N SER A 91 -5.43 4.68 5.53
CA SER A 91 -4.54 5.74 5.04
C SER A 91 -3.22 5.18 4.52
N SER A 92 -2.60 4.25 5.24
CA SER A 92 -1.36 3.60 4.79
C SER A 92 -1.57 2.73 3.54
N GLY A 93 -2.69 2.00 3.44
CA GLY A 93 -3.03 1.23 2.24
C GLY A 93 -3.27 2.11 1.00
N LYS A 94 -3.90 3.28 1.20
CA LYS A 94 -4.07 4.28 0.13
C LYS A 94 -2.73 4.89 -0.31
N SER A 95 -1.87 5.27 0.64
CA SER A 95 -0.54 5.81 0.34
C SER A 95 0.31 4.81 -0.46
N LEU A 96 0.27 3.53 -0.10
CA LEU A 96 0.95 2.47 -0.87
C LEU A 96 0.41 2.39 -2.30
N SER A 97 -0.92 2.33 -2.46
CA SER A 97 -1.56 2.21 -3.77
C SER A 97 -1.28 3.43 -4.66
N ASP A 98 -1.30 4.64 -4.10
CA ASP A 98 -0.96 5.87 -4.82
C ASP A 98 0.52 5.89 -5.24
N SER A 99 1.40 5.39 -4.38
CA SER A 99 2.84 5.34 -4.68
C SER A 99 3.15 4.34 -5.80
N VAL A 100 2.40 3.24 -5.91
CA VAL A 100 2.47 2.32 -7.06
C VAL A 100 2.10 3.05 -8.34
N ASP A 101 1.00 3.80 -8.35
CA ASP A 101 0.58 4.60 -9.50
C ASP A 101 1.63 5.66 -9.88
N ILE A 102 2.26 6.30 -8.89
CA ILE A 102 3.32 7.29 -9.13
C ILE A 102 4.55 6.60 -9.73
N TYR A 103 5.04 5.50 -9.14
CA TYR A 103 6.18 4.76 -9.68
C TYR A 103 5.96 4.37 -11.15
N LEU A 104 4.79 3.82 -11.46
CA LEU A 104 4.48 3.40 -12.83
C LEU A 104 4.48 4.60 -13.79
N LYS A 105 3.92 5.75 -13.39
CA LYS A 105 3.90 6.95 -14.23
C LYS A 105 5.27 7.58 -14.41
N THR A 106 6.06 7.67 -13.35
CA THR A 106 7.32 8.43 -13.35
C THR A 106 8.49 7.60 -13.84
N ILE A 107 8.55 6.31 -13.48
CA ILE A 107 9.67 5.42 -13.80
C ILE A 107 9.43 4.67 -15.10
N LEU A 108 8.23 4.11 -15.29
CA LEU A 108 7.92 3.26 -16.45
C LEU A 108 7.14 4.00 -17.55
N GLY A 109 6.60 5.19 -17.25
CA GLY A 109 5.87 6.01 -18.18
C GLY A 109 4.38 5.68 -18.29
N LYS A 110 3.66 6.57 -18.99
CA LYS A 110 2.20 6.57 -19.05
C LYS A 110 1.60 5.30 -19.65
N GLU A 111 2.21 4.72 -20.67
CA GLU A 111 1.69 3.52 -21.36
C GLU A 111 1.66 2.29 -20.42
N LEU A 112 2.75 2.06 -19.68
CA LEU A 112 2.83 0.98 -18.72
C LEU A 112 1.93 1.23 -17.51
N PHE A 113 1.81 2.49 -17.06
CA PHE A 113 0.80 2.88 -16.07
C PHE A 113 -0.64 2.56 -16.52
N ASP A 114 -1.05 2.97 -17.72
CA ASP A 114 -2.40 2.74 -18.25
C ASP A 114 -2.67 1.23 -18.44
N THR A 115 -1.64 0.47 -18.83
CA THR A 115 -1.70 -1.00 -18.94
C THR A 115 -1.92 -1.65 -17.57
N PHE A 116 -1.13 -1.28 -16.56
CA PHE A 116 -1.31 -1.80 -15.21
C PHE A 116 -2.69 -1.43 -14.66
N ARG A 117 -3.11 -0.18 -14.85
CA ARG A 117 -4.40 0.32 -14.37
C ARG A 117 -5.58 -0.42 -14.98
N SER A 118 -5.55 -0.67 -16.29
CA SER A 118 -6.64 -1.37 -16.98
C SER A 118 -6.69 -2.86 -16.65
N ARG A 119 -5.53 -3.51 -16.44
CA ARG A 119 -5.44 -4.97 -16.22
C ARG A 119 -5.54 -5.37 -14.74
N VAL A 120 -5.12 -4.51 -13.83
CA VAL A 120 -4.95 -4.85 -12.40
C VAL A 120 -5.78 -3.95 -11.51
N SER A 121 -5.43 -2.66 -11.39
CA SER A 121 -5.99 -1.83 -10.30
C SER A 121 -7.45 -1.46 -10.53
N SER A 122 -7.88 -1.14 -11.76
CA SER A 122 -9.29 -0.83 -12.04
C SER A 122 -10.20 -2.06 -11.87
N PRO A 123 -9.87 -3.26 -12.40
CA PRO A 123 -10.66 -4.46 -12.13
C PRO A 123 -10.78 -4.79 -10.64
N ILE A 124 -9.74 -4.57 -9.84
CA ILE A 124 -9.82 -4.77 -8.38
C ILE A 124 -10.72 -3.70 -7.74
N TYR A 125 -10.56 -2.43 -8.12
CA TYR A 125 -11.38 -1.34 -7.62
C TYR A 125 -12.87 -1.53 -7.94
N ASP A 126 -13.20 -1.86 -9.19
CA ASP A 126 -14.58 -1.93 -9.66
C ASP A 126 -15.34 -3.12 -9.05
N LYS A 127 -14.67 -4.27 -8.91
CA LYS A 127 -15.27 -5.52 -8.42
C LYS A 127 -15.42 -5.61 -6.90
N ASN A 128 -14.63 -4.86 -6.12
CA ASN A 128 -14.57 -5.02 -4.67
C ASN A 128 -15.11 -3.77 -3.99
N PHE A 129 -16.40 -3.82 -3.62
CA PHE A 129 -17.08 -2.73 -2.91
C PHE A 129 -16.33 -2.29 -1.66
N SER A 130 -15.95 -3.22 -0.79
CA SER A 130 -15.26 -2.93 0.47
C SER A 130 -13.98 -2.12 0.25
N TYR A 131 -13.18 -2.48 -0.76
CA TYR A 131 -11.97 -1.77 -1.10
C TYR A 131 -12.25 -0.31 -1.51
N LYS A 132 -13.12 -0.07 -2.48
CA LYS A 132 -13.44 1.31 -2.92
C LYS A 132 -14.19 2.12 -1.86
N PHE A 133 -15.00 1.47 -1.04
CA PHE A 133 -15.71 2.07 0.08
C PHE A 133 -14.74 2.58 1.15
N LEU A 134 -13.79 1.76 1.61
CA LEU A 134 -12.80 2.22 2.59
C LEU A 134 -11.90 3.33 2.05
N LEU A 135 -11.54 3.29 0.77
CA LEU A 135 -10.83 4.41 0.14
C LEU A 135 -11.63 5.72 0.17
N GLN A 136 -12.96 5.66 0.05
CA GLN A 136 -13.82 6.83 0.23
C GLN A 136 -13.88 7.26 1.70
N LEU A 137 -13.94 6.31 2.63
CA LEU A 137 -13.95 6.59 4.07
C LEU A 137 -12.66 7.24 4.57
N ARG A 138 -11.52 7.02 3.91
CA ARG A 138 -10.30 7.80 4.15
C ARG A 138 -10.55 9.30 4.02
N ASN A 139 -11.20 9.72 2.92
CA ASN A 139 -11.50 11.13 2.69
C ASN A 139 -12.54 11.64 3.69
N TYR A 140 -13.55 10.82 4.01
CA TYR A 140 -14.54 11.11 5.05
C TYR A 140 -13.87 11.44 6.39
N SER A 141 -12.87 10.65 6.79
CA SER A 141 -12.10 10.89 8.02
C SER A 141 -11.19 12.12 7.98
N GLN A 142 -10.62 12.46 6.82
CA GLN A 142 -9.85 13.70 6.68
C GLN A 142 -10.70 14.97 6.81
N HIS A 143 -12.01 14.87 6.59
CA HIS A 143 -12.96 15.95 6.83
C HIS A 143 -13.49 15.97 8.29
N GLY A 144 -12.89 15.18 9.18
CA GLY A 144 -13.20 15.19 10.62
C GLY A 144 -14.34 14.25 11.00
N HIS A 145 -14.82 13.40 10.10
CA HIS A 145 -15.89 12.46 10.40
C HIS A 145 -15.36 11.08 10.83
N ILE A 146 -16.09 10.42 11.73
CA ILE A 146 -15.67 9.14 12.31
C ILE A 146 -16.46 8.00 11.63
N PRO A 147 -15.79 7.05 10.95
CA PRO A 147 -16.46 6.12 10.03
C PRO A 147 -17.10 4.90 10.70
N ILE A 148 -16.57 4.44 11.83
CA ILE A 148 -17.02 3.19 12.48
C ILE A 148 -17.92 3.53 13.65
N GLU A 149 -19.06 2.86 13.71
CA GLU A 149 -19.94 2.81 14.87
C GLU A 149 -19.70 1.52 15.65
N ILE A 150 -19.84 1.59 16.97
CA ILE A 150 -19.88 0.42 17.86
C ILE A 150 -21.22 0.45 18.57
N ASN A 151 -21.94 -0.66 18.55
CA ASN A 151 -23.20 -0.80 19.28
C ASN A 151 -23.00 -1.31 20.72
N GLU A 152 -24.08 -1.37 21.50
CA GLU A 152 -24.07 -1.77 22.91
C GLU A 152 -23.50 -3.18 23.19
N ILE A 153 -23.44 -4.05 22.18
CA ILE A 153 -22.87 -5.41 22.27
C ILE A 153 -21.47 -5.49 21.63
N ASN A 154 -20.78 -4.35 21.51
CA ASN A 154 -19.43 -4.20 20.94
C ASN A 154 -19.29 -4.71 19.51
N LYS A 155 -20.35 -4.68 18.70
CA LYS A 155 -20.22 -4.93 17.26
C LYS A 155 -19.82 -3.66 16.53
N ALA A 156 -18.71 -3.73 15.82
CA ALA A 156 -18.26 -2.65 14.95
C ALA A 156 -18.95 -2.74 13.59
N GLY A 157 -19.29 -1.61 12.99
CA GLY A 157 -19.89 -1.57 11.67
C GLY A 157 -19.83 -0.20 11.02
N PHE A 158 -20.22 -0.15 9.76
CA PHE A 158 -20.35 1.11 9.03
C PHE A 158 -21.82 1.39 8.76
N ASN A 159 -22.36 2.40 9.43
CA ASN A 159 -23.74 2.83 9.27
C ASN A 159 -23.90 3.68 8.00
N LEU A 160 -24.60 3.13 7.02
CA LEU A 160 -24.79 3.81 5.72
C LEU A 160 -25.71 5.02 5.82
N ASP A 161 -26.70 5.03 6.73
CA ASP A 161 -27.53 6.21 6.93
C ASP A 161 -26.68 7.38 7.41
N ASP A 162 -25.81 7.13 8.39
CA ASP A 162 -24.91 8.15 8.90
C ASP A 162 -23.93 8.61 7.82
N ILE A 163 -23.24 7.70 7.16
CA ILE A 163 -22.22 8.04 6.15
C ILE A 163 -22.84 8.80 4.97
N LEU A 164 -23.99 8.37 4.44
CA LEU A 164 -24.62 9.02 3.29
C LEU A 164 -25.11 10.44 3.63
N ASN A 165 -25.64 10.65 4.83
CA ASN A 165 -26.26 11.92 5.21
C ASN A 165 -25.28 12.98 5.73
N LYS A 166 -23.99 12.65 5.93
CA LYS A 166 -23.07 13.65 6.51
C LYS A 166 -22.77 14.79 5.53
N PRO A 167 -22.84 16.05 6.01
CA PRO A 167 -22.50 17.21 5.21
C PRO A 167 -20.99 17.35 5.05
N HIS A 168 -20.55 18.26 4.18
CA HIS A 168 -19.16 18.70 4.06
C HIS A 168 -18.12 17.63 3.67
N PHE A 169 -18.53 16.56 2.99
CA PHE A 169 -17.59 15.64 2.35
C PHE A 169 -18.01 15.31 0.91
N LYS A 170 -17.05 15.28 0.00
CA LYS A 170 -17.28 14.94 -1.41
C LYS A 170 -17.32 13.43 -1.59
N LYS A 171 -18.47 12.89 -1.97
CA LYS A 171 -18.67 11.48 -2.30
C LYS A 171 -18.22 11.18 -3.73
N ASN A 172 -17.68 9.99 -3.98
CA ASN A 172 -17.53 9.49 -5.34
C ASN A 172 -18.91 8.97 -5.79
N GLY A 173 -19.45 9.50 -6.89
CA GLY A 173 -20.81 9.17 -7.33
C GLY A 173 -21.05 7.68 -7.62
N SER A 174 -20.02 6.94 -8.05
CA SER A 174 -20.13 5.49 -8.25
C SER A 174 -20.27 4.73 -6.93
N VAL A 175 -19.42 5.06 -5.95
CA VAL A 175 -19.45 4.44 -4.62
C VAL A 175 -20.73 4.84 -3.87
N GLU A 176 -21.15 6.10 -4.00
CA GLU A 176 -22.40 6.61 -3.42
C GLU A 176 -23.62 5.87 -3.94
N LYS A 177 -23.71 5.67 -5.25
CA LYS A 177 -24.80 4.90 -5.86
C LYS A 177 -24.86 3.48 -5.29
N GLU A 178 -23.72 2.81 -5.20
CA GLU A 178 -23.68 1.44 -4.66
C GLU A 178 -23.99 1.38 -3.16
N MET A 179 -23.56 2.39 -2.37
CA MET A 179 -23.99 2.52 -0.97
C MET A 179 -25.51 2.67 -0.85
N ILE A 180 -26.14 3.47 -1.70
CA ILE A 180 -27.61 3.62 -1.73
C ILE A 180 -28.28 2.29 -2.08
N GLU A 181 -27.80 1.58 -3.11
CA GLU A 181 -28.34 0.28 -3.50
C GLU A 181 -28.19 -0.78 -2.40
N ILE A 182 -27.05 -0.83 -1.71
CA ILE A 182 -26.83 -1.75 -0.57
C ILE A 182 -27.76 -1.38 0.58
N ARG A 183 -27.85 -0.08 0.91
CA ARG A 183 -28.75 0.43 1.95
C ARG A 183 -30.19 0.03 1.69
N GLU A 184 -30.70 0.26 0.48
CA GLU A 184 -32.08 -0.09 0.09
C GLU A 184 -32.33 -1.59 0.22
N LYS A 185 -31.39 -2.43 -0.20
CA LYS A 185 -31.48 -3.90 -0.04
C LYS A 185 -31.52 -4.33 1.43
N ILE A 186 -30.70 -3.73 2.29
CA ILE A 186 -30.70 -4.06 3.73
C ILE A 186 -32.04 -3.67 4.35
N LEU A 187 -32.52 -2.46 4.06
CA LEU A 187 -33.80 -1.97 4.56
C LEU A 187 -34.98 -2.83 4.07
N SER A 188 -35.00 -3.22 2.79
CA SER A 188 -36.09 -4.02 2.22
C SER A 188 -36.14 -5.44 2.77
N ASN A 189 -34.98 -6.05 3.01
CA ASN A 189 -34.89 -7.47 3.38
C ASN A 189 -34.95 -7.68 4.89
N PHE A 190 -34.43 -6.74 5.68
CA PHE A 190 -34.26 -6.93 7.13
C PHE A 190 -34.94 -5.85 7.98
N GLY A 191 -35.31 -4.70 7.41
CA GLY A 191 -35.99 -3.62 8.15
C GLY A 191 -35.15 -2.98 9.27
N HIS A 192 -33.85 -3.24 9.31
CA HIS A 192 -32.91 -2.75 10.31
C HIS A 192 -32.01 -1.64 9.76
N THR A 193 -31.33 -0.91 10.65
CA THR A 193 -30.35 0.10 10.27
C THR A 193 -29.29 -0.48 9.32
N PRO A 194 -29.04 0.15 8.16
CA PRO A 194 -28.22 -0.39 7.08
C PRO A 194 -26.74 -0.37 7.44
N HIS A 195 -26.27 -1.42 8.12
CA HIS A 195 -24.88 -1.58 8.51
C HIS A 195 -24.12 -2.48 7.54
N ILE A 196 -22.90 -2.06 7.22
CA ILE A 196 -21.92 -2.92 6.54
C ILE A 196 -21.00 -3.55 7.59
N SER A 197 -20.75 -4.86 7.44
CA SER A 197 -19.85 -5.64 8.29
C SER A 197 -18.45 -5.02 8.34
N TYR A 198 -17.91 -4.88 9.55
CA TYR A 198 -16.57 -4.34 9.77
C TYR A 198 -15.49 -5.35 9.36
N VAL A 199 -15.56 -6.58 9.86
CA VAL A 199 -14.53 -7.62 9.68
C VAL A 199 -14.37 -8.00 8.21
N TYR A 200 -15.47 -8.19 7.48
CA TYR A 200 -15.43 -8.50 6.06
C TYR A 200 -14.81 -7.36 5.26
N THR A 201 -15.24 -6.13 5.54
CA THR A 201 -14.82 -4.95 4.80
C THR A 201 -13.32 -4.69 4.98
N ILE A 202 -12.81 -4.85 6.20
CA ILE A 202 -11.39 -4.71 6.52
C ILE A 202 -10.57 -5.83 5.86
N ALA A 203 -11.00 -7.08 5.99
CA ALA A 203 -10.30 -8.22 5.38
C ALA A 203 -10.21 -8.11 3.85
N ASP A 204 -11.30 -7.72 3.18
CA ASP A 204 -11.34 -7.55 1.74
C ASP A 204 -10.45 -6.38 1.28
N PHE A 205 -10.41 -5.28 2.03
CA PHE A 205 -9.50 -4.15 1.76
C PHE A 205 -8.03 -4.54 1.91
N ILE A 206 -7.67 -5.28 2.96
CA ILE A 206 -6.31 -5.76 3.17
C ILE A 206 -5.89 -6.68 2.02
N TYR A 207 -6.74 -7.67 1.69
CA TYR A 207 -6.50 -8.56 0.56
C TYR A 207 -6.30 -7.79 -0.75
N CYS A 208 -7.18 -6.86 -1.08
CA CYS A 208 -7.09 -6.07 -2.30
C CYS A 208 -5.81 -5.22 -2.35
N THR A 209 -5.44 -4.58 -1.23
CA THR A 209 -4.23 -3.76 -1.13
C THR A 209 -2.97 -4.59 -1.36
N ILE A 210 -2.86 -5.74 -0.67
CA ILE A 210 -1.72 -6.67 -0.84
C ILE A 210 -1.69 -7.22 -2.26
N LYS A 211 -2.86 -7.56 -2.83
CA LYS A 211 -2.97 -8.08 -4.19
C LYS A 211 -2.47 -7.08 -5.22
N ILE A 212 -2.90 -5.81 -5.14
CA ILE A 212 -2.43 -4.75 -6.05
C ILE A 212 -0.90 -4.63 -5.96
N TYR A 213 -0.35 -4.62 -4.74
CA TYR A 213 1.10 -4.52 -4.56
C TYR A 213 1.84 -5.76 -5.09
N TYR A 214 1.29 -6.97 -4.89
CA TYR A 214 1.88 -8.19 -5.43
C TYR A 214 1.89 -8.19 -6.96
N GLU A 215 0.79 -7.81 -7.59
CA GLU A 215 0.68 -7.69 -9.05
C GLU A 215 1.63 -6.62 -9.58
N PHE A 216 1.82 -5.51 -8.85
CA PHE A 216 2.85 -4.53 -9.16
C PHE A 216 4.25 -5.15 -9.18
N LEU A 217 4.62 -5.94 -8.16
CA LEU A 217 5.91 -6.64 -8.13
C LEU A 217 6.07 -7.61 -9.31
N LEU A 218 5.00 -8.29 -9.73
CA LEU A 218 5.05 -9.13 -10.92
C LEU A 218 5.27 -8.29 -12.18
N PHE A 219 4.58 -7.15 -12.28
CA PHE A 219 4.60 -6.27 -13.43
C PHE A 219 5.97 -5.63 -13.67
N ILE A 220 6.64 -5.12 -12.63
CA ILE A 220 7.92 -4.40 -12.77
C ILE A 220 9.16 -5.30 -12.85
N LYS A 221 8.98 -6.62 -12.70
CA LYS A 221 10.09 -7.56 -12.49
C LYS A 221 11.13 -7.49 -13.59
N ASP A 222 10.67 -7.46 -14.84
CA ASP A 222 11.57 -7.54 -16.00
C ASP A 222 12.25 -6.20 -16.25
N ASP A 223 11.55 -5.06 -16.07
CA ASP A 223 12.16 -3.73 -16.13
C ASP A 223 13.28 -3.56 -15.09
N LEU A 224 13.02 -3.94 -13.84
CA LEU A 224 14.01 -3.88 -12.76
C LEU A 224 15.23 -4.78 -13.06
N LYS A 225 14.99 -5.95 -13.66
CA LYS A 225 16.06 -6.88 -14.04
C LYS A 225 16.90 -6.35 -15.19
N ILE A 226 16.28 -5.80 -16.23
CA ILE A 226 16.97 -5.21 -17.38
C ILE A 226 17.87 -4.08 -16.89
N ASN A 227 17.31 -3.13 -16.15
CA ASN A 227 18.03 -1.97 -15.65
C ASN A 227 19.20 -2.36 -14.71
N TYR A 228 19.00 -3.35 -13.82
CA TYR A 228 20.09 -3.89 -12.99
C TYR A 228 21.21 -4.53 -13.81
N ASN A 229 20.86 -5.34 -14.82
CA ASN A 229 21.85 -6.04 -15.65
C ASN A 229 22.66 -5.06 -16.51
N GLU A 230 22.02 -4.04 -17.09
CA GLU A 230 22.69 -3.01 -17.88
C GLU A 230 23.77 -2.29 -17.05
N ILE A 231 23.47 -1.96 -15.80
CA ILE A 231 24.42 -1.35 -14.86
C ILE A 231 25.58 -2.29 -14.58
N LYS A 232 25.31 -3.57 -14.27
CA LYS A 232 26.39 -4.54 -14.00
C LYS A 232 27.28 -4.76 -15.21
N GLU A 233 26.71 -4.89 -16.39
CA GLU A 233 27.49 -4.99 -17.63
C GLU A 233 28.34 -3.75 -17.86
N LYS A 234 27.80 -2.56 -17.58
CA LYS A 234 28.54 -1.30 -17.73
C LYS A 234 29.73 -1.22 -16.78
N LEU A 235 29.52 -1.54 -15.50
CA LEU A 235 30.58 -1.52 -14.49
C LEU A 235 31.63 -2.62 -14.71
N LEU A 236 31.25 -3.76 -15.30
CA LEU A 236 32.20 -4.80 -15.73
C LEU A 236 33.10 -4.33 -16.88
N LYS A 237 32.55 -3.56 -17.83
CA LYS A 237 33.31 -3.00 -18.96
C LYS A 237 34.18 -1.81 -18.57
N ARG A 238 33.80 -1.10 -17.50
CA ARG A 238 34.49 0.08 -16.97
C ARG A 238 34.74 -0.04 -15.46
N PRO A 239 35.62 -0.95 -15.02
CA PRO A 239 35.87 -1.18 -13.61
C PRO A 239 36.42 0.05 -12.88
N GLU A 240 37.07 0.98 -13.59
CA GLU A 240 37.58 2.23 -13.04
C GLU A 240 36.49 3.16 -12.49
N LEU A 241 35.23 2.99 -12.91
CA LEU A 241 34.07 3.74 -12.39
C LEU A 241 33.72 3.39 -10.94
N THR A 242 34.24 2.27 -10.43
CA THR A 242 33.98 1.78 -9.08
C THR A 242 35.23 1.95 -8.23
N ASN A 243 35.11 2.68 -7.11
CA ASN A 243 36.23 2.82 -6.18
C ASN A 243 36.45 1.55 -5.33
N GLN A 244 37.49 1.54 -4.50
CA GLN A 244 37.84 0.39 -3.65
C GLN A 244 36.74 -0.03 -2.65
N GLU A 245 35.84 0.89 -2.31
CA GLU A 245 34.70 0.64 -1.41
C GLU A 245 33.44 0.15 -2.17
N GLY A 246 33.53 0.01 -3.49
CA GLY A 246 32.39 -0.37 -4.33
C GLY A 246 31.45 0.79 -4.64
N ILE A 247 31.88 2.05 -4.50
CA ILE A 247 31.06 3.24 -4.75
C ILE A 247 31.29 3.77 -6.17
N VAL A 248 30.19 4.16 -6.82
CA VAL A 248 30.17 4.82 -8.13
C VAL A 248 29.63 6.22 -7.94
N TYR A 249 30.43 7.23 -8.28
CA TYR A 249 30.02 8.64 -8.31
C TYR A 249 29.56 8.99 -9.71
N TYR A 250 28.38 9.58 -9.84
CA TYR A 250 27.74 9.79 -11.16
C TYR A 250 27.20 11.19 -11.41
N ASN A 251 27.10 12.04 -10.39
CA ASN A 251 26.67 13.43 -10.58
C ASN A 251 27.22 14.34 -9.46
N PHE A 252 27.32 15.64 -9.74
CA PHE A 252 27.69 16.69 -8.80
C PHE A 252 26.77 17.89 -8.95
N ASP A 253 26.01 18.22 -7.91
CA ASP A 253 25.00 19.31 -7.96
C ASP A 253 25.54 20.69 -7.52
N GLY A 254 26.86 20.82 -7.36
CA GLY A 254 27.51 22.01 -6.81
C GLY A 254 27.80 21.92 -5.32
N ASN A 255 27.09 21.07 -4.57
CA ASN A 255 27.26 20.89 -3.12
C ASN A 255 27.54 19.43 -2.71
N PHE A 256 27.01 18.46 -3.46
CA PHE A 256 27.09 17.04 -3.15
C PHE A 256 27.46 16.22 -4.38
N PHE A 257 28.29 15.21 -4.15
CA PHE A 257 28.41 14.11 -5.09
C PHE A 257 27.29 13.10 -4.85
N HIS A 258 26.62 12.73 -5.93
CA HIS A 258 25.61 11.68 -5.98
C HIS A 258 26.30 10.36 -6.31
N ALA A 259 25.98 9.34 -5.53
CA ALA A 259 26.65 8.05 -5.64
C ALA A 259 25.75 6.87 -5.25
N PHE A 260 26.06 5.71 -5.81
CA PHE A 260 25.44 4.44 -5.45
C PHE A 260 26.49 3.36 -5.19
N ASN A 261 26.09 2.28 -4.51
CA ASN A 261 26.98 1.16 -4.25
C ASN A 261 26.84 0.10 -5.37
N ALA A 262 27.93 -0.14 -6.11
CA ALA A 262 28.03 -1.12 -7.16
C ALA A 262 27.82 -2.56 -6.68
N THR A 263 27.97 -2.85 -5.38
CA THR A 263 27.76 -4.18 -4.80
C THR A 263 26.33 -4.45 -4.37
N ASP A 264 25.48 -3.41 -4.28
CA ASP A 264 24.08 -3.58 -3.92
C ASP A 264 23.36 -4.47 -4.97
N ASN A 265 22.44 -5.29 -4.46
CA ASN A 265 21.69 -6.26 -5.24
C ASN A 265 20.18 -6.07 -5.04
N VAL A 266 19.61 -5.16 -5.84
CA VAL A 266 18.17 -4.87 -5.79
C VAL A 266 17.32 -6.09 -6.18
N LEU A 267 17.84 -7.01 -7.00
CA LEU A 267 17.11 -8.23 -7.37
C LEU A 267 16.97 -9.22 -6.22
N SER A 268 17.98 -9.29 -5.33
CA SER A 268 17.88 -10.05 -4.09
C SER A 268 16.79 -9.47 -3.18
N LEU A 269 16.80 -8.15 -2.98
CA LEU A 269 15.78 -7.45 -2.20
C LEU A 269 14.38 -7.66 -2.79
N PHE A 270 14.24 -7.52 -4.10
CA PHE A 270 13.00 -7.80 -4.82
C PHE A 270 12.49 -9.23 -4.57
N THR A 271 13.39 -10.21 -4.63
CA THR A 271 13.05 -11.63 -4.40
C THR A 271 12.53 -11.86 -2.98
N GLU A 272 13.18 -11.24 -1.98
CA GLU A 272 12.77 -11.31 -0.59
C GLU A 272 11.39 -10.67 -0.37
N ILE A 273 11.21 -9.42 -0.83
CA ILE A 273 9.93 -8.70 -0.71
C ILE A 273 8.81 -9.49 -1.39
N LYS A 274 9.03 -9.95 -2.63
CA LYS A 274 8.04 -10.72 -3.38
C LYS A 274 7.63 -12.00 -2.64
N LYS A 275 8.58 -12.67 -1.98
CA LYS A 275 8.28 -13.87 -1.17
C LYS A 275 7.40 -13.52 0.03
N ILE A 276 7.72 -12.45 0.75
CA ILE A 276 6.96 -11.97 1.91
C ILE A 276 5.53 -11.60 1.48
N VAL A 277 5.39 -10.75 0.47
CA VAL A 277 4.09 -10.28 -0.04
C VAL A 277 3.24 -11.44 -0.55
N ARG A 278 3.84 -12.45 -1.21
CA ARG A 278 3.11 -13.66 -1.64
C ARG A 278 2.57 -14.46 -0.46
N ALA A 279 3.37 -14.62 0.60
CA ALA A 279 2.96 -15.35 1.80
C ALA A 279 1.81 -14.61 2.51
N ASP A 280 1.93 -13.29 2.64
CA ASP A 280 0.87 -12.42 3.15
C ASP A 280 -0.40 -12.55 2.32
N LEU A 281 -0.32 -12.44 0.99
CA LEU A 281 -1.48 -12.56 0.10
C LEU A 281 -2.20 -13.91 0.27
N THR A 282 -1.45 -15.00 0.37
CA THR A 282 -2.00 -16.36 0.55
C THR A 282 -2.72 -16.49 1.89
N LYS A 283 -2.14 -15.92 2.95
CA LYS A 283 -2.73 -15.90 4.28
C LYS A 283 -4.06 -15.13 4.28
N GLU A 284 -4.06 -13.89 3.79
CA GLU A 284 -5.24 -13.03 3.80
C GLU A 284 -6.33 -13.53 2.82
N GLU A 285 -5.95 -14.19 1.72
CA GLU A 285 -6.92 -14.86 0.84
C GLU A 285 -7.64 -16.01 1.57
N THR A 286 -6.91 -16.78 2.37
CA THR A 286 -7.47 -17.88 3.16
C THR A 286 -8.43 -17.34 4.21
N GLU A 287 -8.01 -16.32 4.95
CA GLU A 287 -8.83 -15.66 5.97
C GLU A 287 -10.12 -15.08 5.39
N LEU A 288 -10.04 -14.36 4.27
CA LEU A 288 -11.20 -13.82 3.57
C LEU A 288 -12.17 -14.92 3.10
N LYS A 289 -11.65 -16.07 2.63
CA LYS A 289 -12.49 -17.22 2.25
C LYS A 289 -13.25 -17.80 3.45
N GLU A 290 -12.62 -17.89 4.61
CA GLU A 290 -13.27 -18.38 5.82
C GLU A 290 -14.36 -17.40 6.33
N ILE A 291 -14.09 -16.10 6.30
CA ILE A 291 -15.10 -15.07 6.61
C ILE A 291 -16.29 -15.19 5.66
N LYS A 292 -16.05 -15.28 4.34
CA LYS A 292 -17.11 -15.45 3.33
C LYS A 292 -17.96 -16.70 3.58
N LYS A 293 -17.33 -17.84 3.89
CA LYS A 293 -18.05 -19.09 4.21
C LYS A 293 -18.95 -18.95 5.45
N TYR A 294 -18.48 -18.24 6.47
CA TYR A 294 -19.27 -18.00 7.67
C TYR A 294 -20.49 -17.10 7.38
N LEU A 295 -20.29 -16.00 6.65
CA LEU A 295 -21.37 -15.08 6.30
C LEU A 295 -22.46 -15.74 5.44
N ILE A 296 -22.08 -16.54 4.43
CA ILE A 296 -23.04 -17.30 3.62
C ILE A 296 -23.87 -18.26 4.48
N LYS A 297 -23.29 -18.87 5.52
CA LYS A 297 -24.03 -19.77 6.42
C LYS A 297 -25.03 -19.02 7.30
N GLN A 298 -24.73 -17.77 7.66
CA GLN A 298 -25.64 -16.91 8.42
C GLN A 298 -26.83 -16.47 7.56
N ASP A 299 -26.61 -16.15 6.28
CA ASP A 299 -27.69 -15.76 5.34
C ASP A 299 -28.64 -16.93 4.96
N ILE A 300 -28.28 -18.18 5.31
CA ILE A 300 -29.10 -19.39 5.08
C ILE A 300 -29.97 -19.72 6.32
N GLN A 301 -29.82 -18.99 7.44
CA GLN A 301 -30.67 -19.11 8.65
C GLN A 301 -31.63 -17.93 8.77
#